data_AF-A0A1D2QBH0-F1
#
_entry.id   AF-A0A1D2QBH0-F1
#
_cell.length_a   1.000
_cell.length_b   1.000
_cell.length_c   1.000
_cell.angle_alpha   90.00
_cell.angle_beta   90.00
_cell.angle_gamma   90.00
#
_symmetry.space_group_name_H-M   'P 1'
#
loop_
_entity.id
_entity.type
_entity.pdbx_description
1 polymer ?
#
loop_
_entity_poly.entity_id
_entity_poly.type
_entity_poly.pdbx_seq_one_letter_code
_entity_poly.pdbx_strand_id
1 'polypeptide(L)'
;MSTKSPSELEADETAQKRAQAEQFSFDVEAPGLVEVTNESHETPADHQYTVAIDDVTDELMACTCPHHVHRNAFCKHMAAVENATDDGTLNAFPAEDEDDAEPANCDCDGLSGFPCWPCVRTGRKDLPN
;
A
#
# COMPACT_ATOMS: atom_id res chain seq x y z
N MET A 1 2.14 -24.93 0.98
CA MET A 1 3.49 -25.52 1.02
C MET A 1 4.27 -24.81 -0.08
N SER A 2 5.17 -23.91 0.26
CA SER A 2 5.82 -23.04 -0.74
C SER A 2 6.69 -23.90 -1.68
N THR A 3 6.48 -23.78 -2.98
CA THR A 3 7.06 -24.64 -4.03
C THR A 3 8.43 -24.15 -4.52
N LYS A 4 9.10 -23.27 -3.78
CA LYS A 4 10.39 -22.70 -4.16
C LYS A 4 11.49 -23.76 -4.16
N SER A 5 12.34 -23.72 -5.18
CA SER A 5 13.54 -24.56 -5.28
C SER A 5 14.63 -24.09 -4.30
N PRO A 6 15.59 -24.96 -3.92
CA PRO A 6 16.63 -24.61 -2.96
C PRO A 6 17.42 -23.36 -3.33
N SER A 7 17.73 -23.19 -4.62
CA SER A 7 18.47 -22.03 -5.13
C SER A 7 17.68 -20.73 -5.03
N GLU A 8 16.36 -20.78 -5.11
CA GLU A 8 15.49 -19.61 -4.92
C GLU A 8 15.51 -19.17 -3.45
N LEU A 9 15.46 -20.13 -2.52
CA LEU A 9 15.53 -19.85 -1.08
C LEU A 9 16.88 -19.20 -0.70
N GLU A 10 18.00 -19.68 -1.23
CA GLU A 10 19.32 -19.07 -0.97
C GLU A 10 19.42 -17.64 -1.55
N ALA A 11 18.80 -17.39 -2.70
CA ALA A 11 18.72 -16.06 -3.29
C ALA A 11 17.85 -15.12 -2.44
N ASP A 12 16.74 -15.62 -1.91
CA ASP A 12 15.85 -14.89 -1.00
C ASP A 12 16.59 -14.52 0.29
N GLU A 13 17.28 -15.47 0.93
CA GLU A 13 18.08 -15.22 2.14
C GLU A 13 19.17 -14.16 1.89
N THR A 14 19.77 -14.18 0.70
CA THR A 14 20.78 -13.19 0.31
C THR A 14 20.15 -11.81 0.14
N ALA A 15 18.97 -11.73 -0.48
CA ALA A 15 18.21 -10.49 -0.62
C ALA A 15 17.82 -9.93 0.76
N GLN A 16 17.36 -10.79 1.68
CA GLN A 16 17.01 -10.42 3.05
C GLN A 16 18.22 -9.88 3.83
N LYS A 17 19.37 -10.57 3.80
CA LYS A 17 20.60 -10.09 4.47
C LYS A 17 21.04 -8.72 3.96
N ARG A 18 20.89 -8.46 2.65
CA ARG A 18 21.21 -7.16 2.06
C ARG A 18 20.21 -6.08 2.44
N ALA A 19 18.92 -6.42 2.47
CA ALA A 19 17.87 -5.50 2.90
C ALA A 19 18.07 -5.05 4.35
N GLN A 20 18.51 -5.95 5.23
CA GLN A 20 18.80 -5.62 6.63
C GLN A 20 20.07 -4.80 6.84
N ALA A 21 21.01 -4.84 5.88
CA ALA A 21 22.28 -4.13 5.97
C ALA A 21 22.21 -2.69 5.41
N GLU A 22 21.19 -2.40 4.62
CA GLU A 22 20.99 -1.12 3.95
C GLU A 22 19.77 -0.39 4.54
N GLN A 23 19.78 0.93 4.48
CA GLN A 23 18.69 1.79 4.92
C GLN A 23 17.75 2.11 3.76
N PHE A 24 16.45 1.96 4.01
CA PHE A 24 15.39 2.20 3.04
C PHE A 24 14.33 3.13 3.62
N SER A 25 13.82 4.01 2.78
CA SER A 25 12.56 4.72 3.02
C SER A 25 11.47 4.15 2.13
N PHE A 26 10.23 4.27 2.58
CA PHE A 26 9.07 3.70 1.91
C PHE A 26 7.93 4.71 1.86
N ASP A 27 7.28 4.80 0.70
CA ASP A 27 6.12 5.64 0.46
C ASP A 27 5.06 4.84 -0.29
N VAL A 28 3.80 4.90 0.14
CA VAL A 28 2.70 4.19 -0.52
C VAL A 28 2.09 5.10 -1.58
N GLU A 29 2.32 4.82 -2.86
CA GLU A 29 1.80 5.61 -3.98
C GLU A 29 0.31 5.30 -4.24
N ALA A 30 -0.07 4.04 -4.04
CA ALA A 30 -1.44 3.55 -4.11
C ALA A 30 -1.56 2.25 -3.29
N PRO A 31 -2.78 1.78 -2.96
CA PRO A 31 -2.95 0.50 -2.27
C PRO A 31 -2.24 -0.63 -3.04
N GLY A 32 -1.29 -1.30 -2.37
CA GLY A 32 -0.47 -2.37 -2.97
C GLY A 32 0.67 -1.89 -3.87
N LEU A 33 0.91 -0.59 -4.01
CA LEU A 33 2.05 -0.02 -4.74
C LEU A 33 2.92 0.82 -3.79
N VAL A 34 4.10 0.28 -3.46
CA VAL A 34 5.04 0.87 -2.52
C VAL A 34 6.27 1.35 -3.26
N GLU A 35 6.54 2.65 -3.24
CA GLU A 35 7.83 3.22 -3.62
C GLU A 35 8.86 2.94 -2.51
N VAL A 36 10.02 2.45 -2.93
CA VAL A 36 11.13 2.06 -2.08
C VAL A 36 12.36 2.82 -2.52
N THR A 37 12.93 3.60 -1.62
CA THR A 37 14.15 4.37 -1.88
C THR A 37 15.29 3.81 -1.06
N ASN A 38 16.39 3.44 -1.71
CA ASN A 38 17.59 3.04 -0.98
C ASN A 38 18.43 4.27 -0.58
N GLU A 39 18.38 4.61 0.70
CA GLU A 39 19.08 5.78 1.26
C GLU A 39 20.56 5.51 1.55
N SER A 40 21.02 4.26 1.43
CA SER A 40 22.45 3.93 1.61
C SER A 40 23.31 4.33 0.41
N HIS A 41 22.71 4.74 -0.70
CA HIS A 41 23.43 5.25 -1.86
C HIS A 41 23.70 6.75 -1.75
N GLU A 42 24.84 7.20 -2.30
CA GLU A 42 25.21 8.63 -2.36
C GLU A 42 24.20 9.48 -3.16
N THR A 43 23.44 8.84 -4.07
CA THR A 43 22.31 9.44 -4.80
C THR A 43 21.02 8.63 -4.62
N PRO A 44 20.26 8.87 -3.53
CA PRO A 44 19.02 8.12 -3.25
C PRO A 44 17.98 8.26 -4.37
N ALA A 45 17.89 9.43 -4.99
CA ALA A 45 16.92 9.73 -6.05
C ALA A 45 17.06 8.83 -7.30
N ASP A 46 18.26 8.32 -7.58
CA ASP A 46 18.50 7.37 -8.68
C ASP A 46 18.16 5.92 -8.30
N HIS A 47 17.82 5.68 -7.03
CA HIS A 47 17.59 4.36 -6.45
C HIS A 47 16.19 4.25 -5.83
N GLN A 48 15.21 4.82 -6.53
CA GLN A 48 13.79 4.74 -6.24
C GLN A 48 13.14 3.68 -7.15
N TYR A 49 12.41 2.75 -6.55
CA TYR A 49 11.76 1.65 -7.25
C TYR A 49 10.39 1.35 -6.65
N THR A 50 9.43 0.99 -7.48
CA THR A 50 8.09 0.60 -7.04
C THR A 50 8.03 -0.91 -6.89
N VAL A 51 7.48 -1.37 -5.77
CA VAL A 51 7.14 -2.76 -5.47
C VAL A 51 5.63 -2.91 -5.51
N ALA A 52 5.15 -3.91 -6.24
CA ALA A 52 3.73 -4.25 -6.32
C ALA A 52 3.44 -5.45 -5.42
N ILE A 53 2.37 -5.35 -4.63
CA ILE A 53 1.86 -6.36 -3.71
C ILE A 53 0.43 -6.72 -4.14
N ASP A 54 0.09 -8.00 -4.10
CA ASP A 54 -1.26 -8.48 -4.36
C ASP A 54 -2.22 -8.08 -3.24
N ASP A 55 -3.35 -7.47 -3.59
CA ASP A 55 -4.34 -6.95 -2.62
C ASP A 55 -5.18 -8.03 -1.92
N VAL A 56 -5.05 -9.29 -2.35
CA VAL A 56 -5.81 -10.41 -1.81
C VAL A 56 -4.91 -11.36 -1.02
N THR A 57 -3.70 -11.63 -1.52
CA THR A 57 -2.78 -12.59 -0.91
C THR A 57 -1.64 -11.94 -0.11
N ASP A 58 -1.49 -10.61 -0.18
CA ASP A 58 -0.35 -9.87 0.37
C ASP A 58 1.01 -10.34 -0.19
N GLU A 59 1.01 -11.08 -1.31
CA GLU A 59 2.25 -11.58 -1.92
C GLU A 59 2.93 -10.50 -2.75
N LEU A 60 4.26 -10.43 -2.65
CA LEU A 60 5.06 -9.50 -3.45
C LEU A 60 5.16 -10.00 -4.89
N MET A 61 4.53 -9.25 -5.80
CA MET A 61 4.35 -9.66 -7.20
C MET A 61 5.49 -9.22 -8.09
N ALA A 62 5.92 -7.96 -7.96
CA ALA A 62 6.91 -7.38 -8.85
C ALA A 62 7.68 -6.22 -8.23
N CYS A 63 8.84 -5.92 -8.79
CA CYS A 63 9.63 -4.73 -8.48
C CYS A 63 10.20 -4.11 -9.77
N THR A 64 10.19 -2.79 -9.88
CA THR A 64 10.72 -2.08 -11.07
C THR A 64 12.25 -2.04 -11.12
N CYS A 65 12.94 -2.59 -10.12
CA CYS A 65 14.41 -2.58 -10.09
C CYS A 65 15.03 -3.47 -11.18
N PRO A 66 16.24 -3.12 -11.68
CA PRO A 66 16.91 -3.90 -12.73
C PRO A 66 17.15 -5.37 -12.37
N HIS A 67 17.26 -5.71 -11.08
CA HIS A 67 17.47 -7.10 -10.67
C HIS A 67 16.21 -7.95 -10.89
N HIS A 68 15.05 -7.42 -10.55
CA HIS A 68 13.78 -8.10 -10.73
C HIS A 68 13.37 -8.09 -12.21
N VAL A 69 13.42 -6.93 -12.88
CA VAL A 69 13.03 -6.81 -14.29
C VAL A 69 13.80 -7.77 -15.21
N HIS A 70 15.10 -7.98 -14.98
CA HIS A 70 15.90 -8.84 -15.85
C HIS A 70 15.88 -10.33 -15.46
N ARG A 71 15.58 -10.66 -14.19
CA ARG A 71 15.74 -12.04 -13.68
C ARG A 71 14.47 -12.64 -13.07
N ASN A 72 13.41 -11.84 -12.96
CA ASN A 72 12.19 -12.15 -12.22
C ASN A 72 12.48 -12.73 -10.82
N ALA A 73 13.56 -12.24 -10.20
CA ALA A 73 14.08 -12.76 -8.95
C ALA A 73 13.63 -11.87 -7.79
N PHE A 74 13.48 -12.48 -6.61
CA PHE A 74 13.28 -11.74 -5.37
C PHE A 74 14.47 -10.80 -5.15
N CYS A 75 14.18 -9.52 -4.95
CA CYS A 75 15.20 -8.49 -4.88
C CYS A 75 15.24 -7.88 -3.48
N LYS A 76 16.31 -7.14 -3.18
CA LYS A 76 16.48 -6.47 -1.89
C LYS A 76 15.33 -5.51 -1.55
N HIS A 77 14.73 -4.87 -2.56
CA HIS A 77 13.60 -3.95 -2.35
C HIS A 77 12.34 -4.69 -1.93
N MET A 78 12.05 -5.84 -2.56
CA MET A 78 10.96 -6.72 -2.14
C MET A 78 11.18 -7.22 -0.71
N ALA A 79 12.41 -7.67 -0.39
CA ALA A 79 12.76 -8.08 0.97
C ALA A 79 12.62 -6.93 2.00
N ALA A 80 12.96 -5.70 1.62
CA ALA A 80 12.82 -4.54 2.49
C ALA A 80 11.35 -4.21 2.77
N VAL A 81 10.50 -4.26 1.75
CA VAL A 81 9.04 -4.08 1.88
C VAL A 81 8.43 -5.19 2.73
N GLU A 82 8.77 -6.46 2.47
CA GLU A 82 8.32 -7.61 3.26
C GLU A 82 8.64 -7.43 4.75
N ASN A 83 9.87 -7.04 5.08
CA ASN A 83 10.25 -6.79 6.48
C ASN A 83 9.42 -5.66 7.12
N ALA A 84 9.17 -4.58 6.37
CA ALA A 84 8.43 -3.41 6.87
C ALA A 84 6.92 -3.68 7.00
N THR A 85 6.35 -4.55 6.17
CA THR A 85 4.97 -5.01 6.32
C THR A 85 4.84 -6.00 7.47
N ASP A 86 5.79 -6.94 7.60
CA ASP A 86 5.78 -7.97 8.65
C ASP A 86 5.99 -7.40 10.05
N ASP A 87 6.79 -6.34 10.18
CA ASP A 87 7.00 -5.65 11.46
C ASP A 87 5.93 -4.58 11.77
N GLY A 88 5.05 -4.30 10.81
CA GLY A 88 3.97 -3.32 10.92
C GLY A 88 4.40 -1.85 10.78
N THR A 89 5.65 -1.57 10.38
CA THR A 89 6.16 -0.22 10.13
C THR A 89 5.51 0.39 8.88
N LEU A 90 5.16 -0.45 7.90
CA LEU A 90 4.51 -0.05 6.66
C LEU A 90 3.14 -0.73 6.54
N ASN A 91 2.12 0.09 6.27
CA ASN A 91 0.82 -0.41 5.83
C ASN A 91 0.66 -0.17 4.32
N ALA A 92 0.84 -1.23 3.51
CA ALA A 92 0.75 -1.16 2.05
C ALA A 92 -0.69 -0.95 1.54
N PHE A 93 -1.66 -1.28 2.38
CA PHE A 93 -3.09 -1.10 2.12
C PHE A 93 -3.64 -0.19 3.21
N PRO A 94 -3.31 1.12 3.19
CA PRO A 94 -4.04 2.07 4.02
C PRO A 94 -5.51 1.86 3.69
N ALA A 95 -6.32 1.53 4.70
CA ALA A 95 -7.74 1.66 4.54
C ALA A 95 -7.95 3.09 4.06
N GLU A 96 -8.68 3.24 2.96
CA GLU A 96 -9.21 4.54 2.62
C GLU A 96 -10.03 4.89 3.85
N ASP A 97 -9.47 5.71 4.74
CA ASP A 97 -10.25 6.51 5.67
C ASP A 97 -11.05 7.38 4.71
N GLU A 98 -12.18 6.81 4.29
CA GLU A 98 -13.27 7.46 3.62
C GLU A 98 -13.49 8.68 4.47
N ASP A 99 -12.99 9.81 3.96
CA ASP A 99 -12.90 11.08 4.66
C ASP A 99 -14.20 11.20 5.44
N ASP A 100 -14.11 11.14 6.77
CA ASP A 100 -15.20 11.42 7.70
C ASP A 100 -15.58 12.92 7.59
N ALA A 101 -15.45 13.52 6.42
CA ALA A 101 -16.51 14.30 5.83
C ALA A 101 -17.79 13.44 5.69
N GLU A 102 -18.34 12.98 6.83
CA GLU A 102 -19.77 13.14 7.03
C GLU A 102 -20.05 14.59 6.60
N PRO A 103 -20.83 14.85 5.53
CA PRO A 103 -21.38 16.18 5.38
C PRO A 103 -22.25 16.40 6.63
N ALA A 104 -21.67 17.05 7.64
CA ALA A 104 -22.30 17.33 8.93
C ALA A 104 -23.57 18.18 8.75
N ASN A 105 -23.76 18.73 7.56
CA ASN A 105 -24.95 19.38 7.08
C ASN A 105 -25.64 18.48 6.04
N CYS A 106 -26.86 18.05 6.35
CA CYS A 106 -27.81 17.63 5.32
C CYS A 106 -28.10 18.82 4.40
N ASP A 107 -27.26 19.02 3.39
CA ASP A 107 -27.33 20.15 2.47
C ASP A 107 -28.38 19.87 1.39
N CYS A 108 -29.64 19.73 1.82
CA CYS A 108 -30.79 19.61 0.91
C CYS A 108 -31.17 21.00 0.32
N ASP A 109 -30.18 21.84 0.00
CA ASP A 109 -30.39 23.21 -0.49
C ASP A 109 -31.09 23.17 -1.87
N GLY A 110 -32.25 23.81 -1.98
CA GLY A 110 -33.09 23.82 -3.19
C GLY A 110 -34.31 22.90 -3.17
N LEU A 111 -34.54 22.08 -2.13
CA LEU A 111 -35.83 21.41 -1.95
C LEU A 111 -36.81 22.35 -1.25
N SER A 112 -37.92 22.66 -1.91
CA SER A 112 -38.98 23.57 -1.48
C SER A 112 -39.71 23.09 -0.21
N GLY A 113 -39.04 23.15 0.94
CA GLY A 113 -39.60 22.86 2.26
C GLY A 113 -39.75 21.37 2.61
N PHE A 114 -39.30 20.44 1.76
CA PHE A 114 -39.36 19.00 2.02
C PHE A 114 -37.96 18.42 2.34
N PRO A 115 -37.83 17.59 3.40
CA PRO A 115 -36.56 16.92 3.68
C PRO A 115 -36.21 15.93 2.57
N CYS A 116 -34.92 15.84 2.21
CA CYS A 116 -34.50 14.87 1.22
C CYS A 116 -34.68 13.42 1.74
N TRP A 117 -35.14 12.52 0.86
CA TRP A 117 -35.52 11.14 1.20
C TRP A 117 -34.41 10.32 1.90
N PRO A 118 -33.13 10.49 1.55
CA PRO A 118 -32.03 9.86 2.27
C PRO A 118 -31.96 10.24 3.76
N CYS A 119 -32.30 11.48 4.12
CA CYS A 119 -32.26 11.98 5.50
C CYS A 119 -33.43 11.47 6.36
N VAL A 120 -34.60 11.29 5.74
CA VAL A 120 -35.76 10.68 6.41
C VAL A 120 -35.50 9.21 6.69
N ARG A 121 -34.97 8.49 5.69
CA ARG A 121 -34.65 7.05 5.83
C ARG A 121 -33.58 6.77 6.88
N THR A 122 -32.64 7.69 7.06
CA THR A 122 -31.57 7.59 8.08
C THR A 122 -31.97 8.15 9.44
N GLY A 123 -33.21 8.64 9.61
CA GLY A 123 -33.71 9.15 10.89
C GLY A 123 -33.16 10.51 11.31
N ARG A 124 -32.45 11.22 10.41
CA ARG A 124 -31.87 12.54 10.71
C ARG A 124 -32.89 13.68 10.59
N LYS A 125 -34.06 13.45 9.98
CA LYS A 125 -35.12 14.47 9.81
C LYS A 125 -36.52 13.85 9.78
N ASP A 126 -37.43 14.41 10.57
CA ASP A 126 -38.85 14.03 10.57
C ASP A 126 -39.63 14.67 9.41
N LEU A 127 -40.62 13.94 8.92
CA LEU A 127 -41.57 14.47 7.94
C LEU A 127 -42.58 15.38 8.64
N PRO A 128 -42.84 16.60 8.12
CA PRO A 128 -43.97 17.38 8.59
C PRO A 128 -45.28 16.64 8.22
N ASN A 129 -46.24 16.64 9.15
CA ASN A 129 -47.57 16.03 8.99
C ASN A 129 -48.41 16.77 7.93
#